data_AF-A0A1B0FKR7-F1
#
_entry.id   AF-A0A1B0FKR7-F1
#
_cell.length_a   1.000
_cell.length_b   1.000
_cell.length_c   1.000
_cell.angle_alpha   90.00
_cell.angle_beta   90.00
_cell.angle_gamma   90.00
#
_symmetry.space_group_name_H-M   'P 1'
#
loop_
_entity.id
_entity.type
_entity.pdbx_description
1 polymer ?
#
loop_
_entity_poly.entity_id
_entity_poly.type
_entity_poly.pdbx_seq_one_letter_code
_entity_poly.pdbx_strand_id
1 'polypeptide(L)'
;MVQCQANAENGRQPNDATLGYLLRIYNAKYHSNGSSPESLSDGDQADVLNIWKILTKKHKILDSTLCENLIAGLITTRRWREGLELLDMIKITRTPSIFAYTEFIVKAFSMKDSSLGWSLFEEMMETIDDSRQPNCKIFLTYLTEVSDGVQDITSGLEKMLQRLQKYELLISVKVIDSIKTLAAAYPNLLQATDCHINFKGKCSNCQLSLQAKTLSNVDFEKLRNSLLKKVVVGGDVFQKSSPTEVNDFLNFVDRTGPYDCVIDGLNVAYSKGKKKPQSLADMLVSVVKHFAEKNKHVLVLGRKHMNKWPKNSIQYVKDNASMFLADNLSQDDPFLLYAALKSGPKTDIFSRDLMRQHAYLLGSELKHIFRQWQQQHQYSLVTKTASGRILIKEPTRHLVCAHKIKSTWHIPYKMQYTLHSSDSFEIPEHWLCLNMKKI
;
A
#
# COMPACT_ATOMS: atom_id res chain seq x y z
N MET A 1 -17.59 1.14 -40.58
CA MET A 1 -18.22 0.56 -41.80
C MET A 1 -17.32 -0.28 -42.72
N VAL A 2 -16.25 0.24 -43.35
CA VAL A 2 -15.55 -0.45 -44.47
C VAL A 2 -14.97 -1.83 -44.11
N GLN A 3 -14.57 -2.07 -42.86
CA GLN A 3 -13.92 -3.35 -42.49
C GLN A 3 -14.86 -4.41 -41.88
N CYS A 4 -16.02 -4.02 -41.33
CA CYS A 4 -17.00 -4.99 -40.81
C CYS A 4 -18.02 -5.42 -41.87
N GLN A 5 -18.38 -4.54 -42.83
CA GLN A 5 -19.25 -4.92 -43.94
C GLN A 5 -18.52 -5.77 -44.98
N ALA A 6 -17.25 -5.49 -45.28
CA ALA A 6 -16.44 -6.29 -46.22
C ALA A 6 -16.20 -7.75 -45.76
N ASN A 7 -16.29 -8.03 -44.46
CA ASN A 7 -16.13 -9.39 -43.92
C ASN A 7 -17.43 -10.21 -43.96
N ALA A 8 -18.60 -9.55 -44.02
CA ALA A 8 -19.88 -10.23 -44.13
C ALA A 8 -20.08 -10.87 -45.52
N GLU A 9 -19.49 -10.28 -46.58
CA GLU A 9 -19.53 -10.81 -47.95
C GLU A 9 -18.64 -12.05 -48.15
N ASN A 10 -17.71 -12.34 -47.22
CA ASN A 10 -16.79 -13.49 -47.27
C ASN A 10 -17.12 -14.61 -46.25
N GLY A 11 -18.29 -14.58 -45.61
CA GLY A 11 -18.75 -15.66 -44.72
C GLY A 11 -18.00 -15.81 -43.39
N ARG A 12 -17.16 -14.84 -42.99
CA ARG A 12 -16.46 -14.85 -41.70
C ARG A 12 -17.02 -13.77 -40.77
N GLN A 13 -17.97 -14.16 -39.93
CA GLN A 13 -18.46 -13.31 -38.85
C GLN A 13 -17.39 -13.20 -37.75
N PRO A 14 -17.07 -11.98 -37.25
CA PRO A 14 -16.16 -11.82 -36.13
C PRO A 14 -16.71 -12.52 -34.89
N ASN A 15 -15.86 -13.25 -34.18
CA ASN A 15 -16.24 -13.89 -32.93
C ASN A 15 -16.35 -12.87 -31.78
N ASP A 16 -16.90 -13.30 -30.64
CA ASP A 16 -17.21 -12.42 -29.51
C ASP A 16 -15.93 -11.75 -28.93
N ALA A 17 -14.79 -12.44 -28.99
CA ALA A 17 -13.51 -11.89 -28.57
C ALA A 17 -13.04 -10.76 -29.51
N THR A 18 -13.12 -10.97 -30.83
CA THR A 18 -12.80 -9.93 -31.83
C THR A 18 -13.68 -8.70 -31.66
N LEU A 19 -14.98 -8.90 -31.47
CA LEU A 19 -15.92 -7.82 -31.17
C LEU A 19 -15.56 -7.08 -29.88
N GLY A 20 -15.20 -7.82 -28.82
CA GLY A 20 -14.72 -7.24 -27.57
C GLY A 20 -13.45 -6.41 -27.72
N TYR A 21 -12.48 -6.86 -28.52
CA TYR A 21 -11.25 -6.10 -28.80
C TYR A 21 -11.52 -4.81 -29.58
N LEU A 22 -12.46 -4.81 -30.54
CA LEU A 22 -12.87 -3.60 -31.24
C LEU A 22 -13.40 -2.53 -30.27
N LEU A 23 -14.18 -2.92 -29.27
CA LEU A 23 -14.67 -1.98 -28.25
C LEU A 23 -13.52 -1.33 -27.45
N ARG A 24 -12.44 -2.08 -27.16
CA ARG A 24 -11.24 -1.50 -26.53
C ARG A 24 -10.49 -0.55 -27.45
N ILE A 25 -10.49 -0.79 -28.76
CA ILE A 25 -9.90 0.13 -29.74
C ILE A 25 -10.68 1.45 -29.78
N TYR A 26 -12.01 1.39 -29.81
CA TYR A 26 -12.85 2.59 -29.72
C TYR A 26 -12.63 3.35 -28.41
N ASN A 27 -12.51 2.65 -27.28
CA ASN A 27 -12.18 3.27 -25.99
C ASN A 27 -10.80 3.96 -26.02
N ALA A 28 -9.78 3.32 -26.60
CA ALA A 28 -8.46 3.93 -26.76
C ALA A 28 -8.51 5.20 -27.63
N LYS A 29 -9.24 5.16 -28.75
CA LYS A 29 -9.48 6.31 -29.64
C LYS A 29 -10.23 7.44 -28.92
N TYR A 30 -11.25 7.10 -28.13
CA TYR A 30 -12.00 8.05 -27.32
C TYR A 30 -11.07 8.81 -26.34
N HIS A 31 -10.17 8.09 -25.67
CA HIS A 31 -9.21 8.70 -24.76
C HIS A 31 -8.10 9.50 -25.44
N SER A 32 -7.59 9.06 -26.60
CA SER A 32 -6.60 9.84 -27.35
C SER A 32 -7.15 11.17 -27.84
N ASN A 33 -8.47 11.25 -28.05
CA ASN A 33 -9.14 12.42 -28.62
C ASN A 33 -9.80 13.31 -27.56
N GLY A 34 -9.36 13.25 -26.30
CA GLY A 34 -9.82 14.18 -25.25
C GLY A 34 -11.01 13.69 -24.42
N SER A 35 -11.53 12.48 -24.65
CA SER A 35 -12.60 11.87 -23.85
C SER A 35 -13.91 12.68 -23.79
N SER A 36 -14.26 13.42 -24.85
CA SER A 36 -15.55 14.09 -25.01
C SER A 36 -16.50 13.27 -25.89
N PRO A 37 -17.82 13.52 -25.86
CA PRO A 37 -18.77 12.86 -26.77
C PRO A 37 -18.41 13.03 -28.25
N GLU A 38 -17.70 14.10 -28.61
CA GLU A 38 -17.23 14.41 -29.97
C GLU A 38 -15.92 13.71 -30.33
N SER A 39 -15.26 13.05 -29.37
CA SER A 39 -14.01 12.30 -29.57
C SER A 39 -14.15 11.10 -30.50
N LEU A 40 -15.37 10.60 -30.69
CA LEU A 40 -15.73 9.55 -31.65
C LEU A 40 -16.70 10.09 -32.69
N SER A 41 -16.54 9.66 -33.94
CA SER A 41 -17.51 9.99 -35.00
C SER A 41 -18.85 9.31 -34.76
N ASP A 42 -19.93 9.83 -35.35
CA ASP A 42 -21.26 9.21 -35.27
C ASP A 42 -21.24 7.76 -35.77
N GLY A 43 -20.42 7.47 -36.79
CA GLY A 43 -20.20 6.11 -37.29
C GLY A 43 -19.54 5.20 -36.27
N ASP A 44 -18.54 5.69 -35.54
CA ASP A 44 -17.88 4.92 -34.46
C ASP A 44 -18.86 4.62 -33.32
N GLN A 45 -19.67 5.61 -32.91
CA GLN A 45 -20.67 5.43 -31.87
C GLN A 45 -21.76 4.43 -32.28
N ALA A 46 -22.21 4.50 -33.54
CA ALA A 46 -23.15 3.54 -34.10
C ALA A 46 -22.56 2.12 -34.13
N ASP A 47 -21.29 1.98 -34.52
CA ASP A 47 -20.57 0.71 -34.54
C ASP A 47 -20.49 0.10 -33.12
N VAL A 48 -20.11 0.89 -32.09
CA VAL A 48 -20.10 0.46 -30.68
C VAL A 48 -21.48 -0.05 -30.22
N LEU A 49 -22.54 0.70 -30.51
CA LEU A 49 -23.90 0.32 -30.12
C LEU A 49 -24.40 -0.91 -30.88
N ASN A 50 -23.98 -1.10 -32.13
CA ASN A 50 -24.29 -2.29 -32.91
C ASN A 50 -23.62 -3.53 -32.31
N ILE A 51 -22.34 -3.44 -31.95
CA ILE A 51 -21.62 -4.52 -31.27
C ILE A 51 -22.30 -4.88 -29.94
N TRP A 52 -22.68 -3.86 -29.15
CA TRP A 52 -23.43 -4.08 -27.91
C TRP A 52 -24.73 -4.85 -28.15
N LYS A 53 -25.53 -4.46 -29.15
CA LYS A 53 -26.79 -5.16 -29.50
C LYS A 53 -26.56 -6.61 -29.93
N ILE A 54 -25.51 -6.87 -30.71
CA ILE A 54 -25.17 -8.23 -31.16
C ILE A 54 -24.86 -9.12 -29.96
N LEU A 55 -24.00 -8.66 -29.05
CA LEU A 55 -23.53 -9.44 -27.92
C LEU A 55 -24.63 -9.67 -26.87
N THR A 56 -25.43 -8.66 -26.54
CA THR A 56 -26.52 -8.78 -25.56
C THR A 56 -27.72 -9.57 -26.09
N LYS A 57 -27.96 -9.56 -27.41
CA LYS A 57 -28.97 -10.45 -28.03
C LYS A 57 -28.53 -11.91 -28.03
N LYS A 58 -27.23 -12.16 -28.26
CA LYS A 58 -26.66 -13.51 -28.34
C LYS A 58 -26.58 -14.19 -26.97
N HIS A 59 -26.31 -13.43 -25.91
CA HIS A 59 -26.04 -13.98 -24.58
C HIS A 59 -26.90 -13.28 -23.52
N LYS A 60 -27.67 -14.06 -22.76
CA LYS A 60 -28.46 -13.55 -21.62
C LYS A 60 -27.59 -13.20 -20.41
N ILE A 61 -26.51 -13.94 -20.21
CA ILE A 61 -25.51 -13.70 -19.15
C ILE A 61 -24.15 -13.69 -19.85
N LEU A 62 -23.40 -12.63 -19.61
CA LEU A 62 -22.10 -12.39 -20.22
C LEU A 62 -21.02 -12.75 -19.21
N ASP A 63 -19.95 -13.39 -19.68
CA ASP A 63 -18.78 -13.54 -18.84
C ASP A 63 -18.16 -12.16 -18.55
N SER A 64 -17.46 -12.10 -17.44
CA SER A 64 -16.87 -10.87 -16.96
C SER A 64 -15.86 -10.20 -17.90
N THR A 65 -15.16 -10.93 -18.78
CA THR A 65 -14.24 -10.34 -19.77
C THR A 65 -15.03 -9.61 -20.83
N LEU A 66 -16.13 -10.23 -21.30
CA LEU A 66 -17.03 -9.63 -22.26
C LEU A 66 -17.75 -8.41 -21.68
N CYS A 67 -18.19 -8.47 -20.42
CA CYS A 67 -18.72 -7.30 -19.70
C CYS A 67 -17.72 -6.15 -19.67
N GLU A 68 -16.45 -6.40 -19.29
CA GLU A 68 -15.42 -5.35 -19.28
C GLU A 68 -15.18 -4.72 -20.66
N ASN A 69 -15.23 -5.53 -21.72
CA ASN A 69 -15.11 -5.02 -23.10
C ASN A 69 -16.32 -4.16 -23.49
N LEU A 70 -17.54 -4.59 -23.14
CA LEU A 70 -18.76 -3.83 -23.34
C LEU A 70 -18.78 -2.52 -22.55
N ILE A 71 -18.30 -2.53 -21.31
CA ILE A 71 -18.10 -1.31 -20.50
C ILE A 71 -17.16 -0.34 -21.23
N ALA A 72 -15.99 -0.80 -21.69
CA ALA A 72 -15.03 0.03 -22.41
C ALA A 72 -15.68 0.74 -23.62
N GLY A 73 -16.53 0.02 -24.37
CA GLY A 73 -17.28 0.58 -25.48
C GLY A 73 -18.37 1.57 -25.02
N LEU A 74 -19.27 1.16 -24.14
CA LEU A 74 -20.44 1.96 -23.73
C LEU A 74 -20.05 3.31 -23.11
N ILE A 75 -18.93 3.37 -22.37
CA ILE A 75 -18.39 4.60 -21.77
C ILE A 75 -18.15 5.71 -22.80
N THR A 76 -17.85 5.33 -24.04
CA THR A 76 -17.64 6.27 -25.14
C THR A 76 -18.95 6.86 -25.69
N THR A 77 -20.11 6.37 -25.26
CA THR A 77 -21.43 6.73 -25.79
C THR A 77 -22.27 7.51 -24.77
N ARG A 78 -23.42 8.04 -25.22
CA ARG A 78 -24.42 8.66 -24.34
C ARG A 78 -25.17 7.65 -23.45
N ARG A 79 -25.15 6.36 -23.81
CA ARG A 79 -25.81 5.26 -23.08
C ARG A 79 -24.93 4.61 -22.03
N TRP A 80 -23.83 5.26 -21.63
CA TRP A 80 -22.83 4.68 -20.72
C TRP A 80 -23.40 4.17 -19.40
N ARG A 81 -24.48 4.77 -18.88
CA ARG A 81 -25.15 4.34 -17.64
C ARG A 81 -25.70 2.91 -17.71
N GLU A 82 -26.06 2.42 -18.89
CA GLU A 82 -26.50 1.03 -19.06
C GLU A 82 -25.36 0.03 -18.78
N GLY A 83 -24.11 0.48 -18.87
CA GLY A 83 -22.98 -0.32 -18.48
C GLY A 83 -22.92 -0.62 -16.98
N LEU A 84 -23.65 0.10 -16.12
CA LEU A 84 -23.70 -0.19 -14.68
C LEU A 84 -24.29 -1.58 -14.41
N GLU A 85 -25.29 -2.00 -15.19
CA GLU A 85 -25.85 -3.37 -15.10
C GLU A 85 -24.79 -4.43 -15.46
N LEU A 86 -23.87 -4.12 -16.38
CA LEU A 86 -22.76 -5.02 -16.71
C LEU A 86 -21.73 -5.09 -15.58
N LEU A 87 -21.51 -3.98 -14.86
CA LEU A 87 -20.66 -3.96 -13.68
C LEU A 87 -21.27 -4.85 -12.59
N ASP A 88 -22.57 -4.75 -12.36
CA ASP A 88 -23.30 -5.62 -11.42
C ASP A 88 -23.26 -7.09 -11.85
N MET A 89 -23.37 -7.37 -13.15
CA MET A 89 -23.23 -8.72 -13.68
C MET A 89 -21.84 -9.32 -13.41
N ILE A 90 -20.77 -8.51 -13.48
CA ILE A 90 -19.42 -8.98 -13.10
C ILE A 90 -19.40 -9.37 -11.62
N LYS A 91 -19.97 -8.55 -10.74
CA LYS A 91 -19.99 -8.76 -9.27
C LYS A 91 -20.62 -10.10 -8.87
N ILE A 92 -21.53 -10.65 -9.68
CA ILE A 92 -22.13 -11.97 -9.45
C ILE A 92 -21.06 -13.08 -9.44
N THR A 93 -20.03 -12.96 -10.29
CA THR A 93 -19.05 -14.04 -10.51
C THR A 93 -17.67 -13.74 -9.93
N ARG A 94 -17.26 -12.46 -9.88
CA ARG A 94 -15.97 -12.02 -9.33
C ARG A 94 -15.95 -10.53 -9.03
N THR A 95 -14.91 -10.08 -8.32
CA THR A 95 -14.63 -8.65 -8.15
C THR A 95 -14.38 -7.97 -9.51
N PRO A 96 -15.08 -6.87 -9.83
CA PRO A 96 -14.80 -6.10 -11.03
C PRO A 96 -13.38 -5.55 -11.07
N SER A 97 -12.82 -5.42 -12.27
CA SER A 97 -11.45 -4.93 -12.43
C SER A 97 -11.34 -3.44 -12.10
N ILE A 98 -10.15 -3.01 -11.65
CA ILE A 98 -9.84 -1.59 -11.45
C ILE A 98 -10.07 -0.79 -12.74
N PHE A 99 -9.83 -1.42 -13.90
CA PHE A 99 -10.12 -0.81 -15.20
C PHE A 99 -11.61 -0.48 -15.33
N ALA A 100 -12.50 -1.45 -15.09
CA ALA A 100 -13.94 -1.25 -15.21
C ALA A 100 -14.44 -0.11 -14.30
N TYR A 101 -14.03 -0.11 -13.02
CA TYR A 101 -14.36 0.97 -12.09
C TYR A 101 -13.77 2.31 -12.54
N THR A 102 -12.49 2.34 -12.95
CA THR A 102 -11.81 3.58 -13.40
C THR A 102 -12.58 4.23 -14.54
N GLU A 103 -13.02 3.46 -15.53
CA GLU A 103 -13.76 3.99 -16.68
C GLU A 103 -15.08 4.64 -16.25
N PHE A 104 -15.87 3.99 -15.39
CA PHE A 104 -17.11 4.59 -14.87
C PHE A 104 -16.87 5.81 -13.99
N ILE A 105 -15.90 5.75 -13.07
CA ILE A 105 -15.62 6.86 -12.15
C ILE A 105 -15.16 8.09 -12.93
N VAL A 106 -14.24 7.91 -13.89
CA VAL A 106 -13.78 9.00 -14.77
C VAL A 106 -14.94 9.55 -15.59
N LYS A 107 -15.79 8.69 -16.15
CA LYS A 107 -16.96 9.15 -16.92
C LYS A 107 -17.97 9.89 -16.05
N ALA A 108 -18.20 9.44 -14.82
CA ALA A 108 -19.11 10.11 -13.89
C ALA A 108 -18.63 11.51 -13.54
N PHE A 109 -17.34 11.68 -13.19
CA PHE A 109 -16.76 13.00 -12.91
C PHE A 109 -16.75 13.92 -14.13
N SER A 110 -16.43 13.41 -15.33
CA SER A 110 -16.49 14.24 -16.55
C SER A 110 -17.91 14.71 -16.89
N MET A 111 -18.92 13.94 -16.49
CA MET A 111 -20.33 14.30 -16.60
C MET A 111 -20.87 15.08 -15.39
N LYS A 112 -19.99 15.50 -14.47
CA LYS A 112 -20.33 16.24 -13.24
C LYS A 112 -21.27 15.47 -12.29
N ASP A 113 -21.31 14.15 -12.40
CA ASP A 113 -22.01 13.25 -11.47
C ASP A 113 -21.05 12.80 -10.35
N SER A 114 -20.64 13.76 -9.53
CA SER A 114 -19.77 13.55 -8.37
C SER A 114 -20.30 12.48 -7.41
N SER A 115 -21.63 12.37 -7.25
CA SER A 115 -22.24 11.42 -6.35
C SER A 115 -21.97 9.98 -6.80
N LEU A 116 -22.24 9.68 -8.08
CA LEU A 116 -21.95 8.36 -8.63
C LEU A 116 -20.45 8.08 -8.63
N GLY A 117 -19.63 9.05 -9.08
CA GLY A 117 -18.18 8.88 -9.16
C GLY A 117 -17.55 8.51 -7.82
N TRP A 118 -17.94 9.19 -6.74
CA TRP A 118 -17.47 8.84 -5.40
C TRP A 118 -18.07 7.52 -4.90
N SER A 119 -19.34 7.22 -5.14
CA SER A 119 -19.93 5.94 -4.71
C SER A 119 -19.20 4.72 -5.30
N LEU A 120 -18.89 4.77 -6.60
CA LEU A 120 -18.15 3.73 -7.29
C LEU A 120 -16.68 3.67 -6.85
N PHE A 121 -16.09 4.82 -6.49
CA PHE A 121 -14.75 4.86 -5.92
C PHE A 121 -14.69 4.15 -4.57
N GLU A 122 -15.63 4.44 -3.65
CA GLU A 122 -15.68 3.77 -2.34
C GLU A 122 -15.92 2.25 -2.53
N GLU A 123 -16.85 1.86 -3.40
CA GLU A 123 -17.10 0.44 -3.72
C GLU A 123 -15.86 -0.26 -4.29
N MET A 124 -15.14 0.39 -5.21
CA MET A 124 -13.88 -0.13 -5.74
C MET A 124 -12.87 -0.32 -4.60
N MET A 125 -12.67 0.69 -3.76
CA MET A 125 -11.67 0.63 -2.69
C MET A 125 -11.99 -0.41 -1.62
N GLU A 126 -13.26 -0.72 -1.38
CA GLU A 126 -13.70 -1.76 -0.44
C GLU A 126 -13.54 -3.19 -1.00
N THR A 127 -13.45 -3.34 -2.33
CA THR A 127 -13.46 -4.65 -2.99
C THR A 127 -12.13 -5.07 -3.60
N ILE A 128 -11.24 -4.12 -3.94
CA ILE A 128 -9.92 -4.44 -4.51
C ILE A 128 -8.94 -4.94 -3.44
N ASP A 129 -7.95 -5.72 -3.87
CA ASP A 129 -6.84 -6.15 -3.01
C ASP A 129 -6.08 -4.92 -2.46
N ASP A 130 -5.81 -4.89 -1.14
CA ASP A 130 -5.07 -3.83 -0.44
C ASP A 130 -3.71 -3.47 -1.08
N SER A 131 -3.12 -4.40 -1.83
CA SER A 131 -1.87 -4.18 -2.58
C SER A 131 -2.05 -3.37 -3.85
N ARG A 132 -3.29 -3.05 -4.25
CA ARG A 132 -3.58 -2.31 -5.48
C ARG A 132 -3.91 -0.85 -5.18
N GLN A 133 -3.71 0.00 -6.18
CA GLN A 133 -3.96 1.44 -6.12
C GLN A 133 -4.94 1.85 -7.22
N PRO A 134 -5.82 2.84 -6.95
CA PRO A 134 -6.70 3.39 -7.95
C PRO A 134 -5.90 4.19 -8.99
N ASN A 135 -6.36 4.18 -10.23
CA ASN A 135 -5.70 4.92 -11.30
C ASN A 135 -5.75 6.44 -11.03
N CYS A 136 -4.60 7.11 -11.11
CA CYS A 136 -4.51 8.56 -10.90
C CYS A 136 -5.39 9.40 -11.86
N LYS A 137 -5.81 8.85 -13.00
CA LYS A 137 -6.78 9.49 -13.92
C LYS A 137 -8.06 9.90 -13.21
N ILE A 138 -8.50 9.12 -12.22
CA ILE A 138 -9.68 9.43 -11.38
C ILE A 138 -9.53 10.80 -10.72
N PHE A 139 -8.41 11.03 -10.04
CA PHE A 139 -8.14 12.27 -9.33
C PHE A 139 -7.92 13.44 -10.29
N LEU A 140 -7.27 13.20 -11.44
CA LEU A 140 -7.08 14.23 -12.47
C LEU A 140 -8.43 14.72 -13.00
N THR A 141 -9.34 13.81 -13.36
CA THR A 141 -10.67 14.18 -13.87
C THR A 141 -11.51 14.90 -12.81
N TYR A 142 -11.46 14.45 -11.56
CA TYR A 142 -12.16 15.14 -10.47
C TYR A 142 -11.60 16.55 -10.21
N LEU A 143 -10.29 16.75 -10.28
CA LEU A 143 -9.69 18.08 -10.15
C LEU A 143 -10.13 19.04 -11.27
N THR A 144 -10.31 18.53 -12.50
CA THR A 144 -10.91 19.30 -13.59
C THR A 144 -12.37 19.68 -13.30
N GLU A 145 -13.18 18.76 -12.78
CA GLU A 145 -14.55 19.06 -12.34
C GLU A 145 -14.59 20.17 -11.27
N VAL A 146 -13.66 20.13 -10.31
CA VAL A 146 -13.52 21.14 -9.25
C VAL A 146 -13.10 22.50 -9.82
N SER A 147 -12.20 22.55 -10.80
CA SER A 147 -11.79 23.81 -11.44
C SER A 147 -12.88 24.47 -12.26
N ASP A 148 -13.79 23.67 -12.83
CA ASP A 148 -14.87 24.15 -13.73
C ASP A 148 -16.07 24.80 -12.98
N GLY A 149 -15.94 25.03 -11.67
CA GLY A 149 -16.85 25.89 -10.89
C GLY A 149 -18.16 25.24 -10.43
N VAL A 150 -18.24 23.90 -10.39
CA VAL A 150 -19.43 23.19 -9.89
C VAL A 150 -19.47 23.11 -8.36
N GLN A 151 -18.29 23.10 -7.71
CA GLN A 151 -18.15 23.01 -6.25
C GLN A 151 -17.23 24.09 -5.72
N ASP A 152 -17.41 24.46 -4.45
CA ASP A 152 -16.40 25.23 -3.72
C ASP A 152 -15.04 24.51 -3.80
N ILE A 153 -14.03 25.20 -4.31
CA ILE A 153 -12.72 24.62 -4.65
C ILE A 153 -12.07 23.98 -3.42
N THR A 154 -12.17 24.65 -2.28
CA THR A 154 -11.58 24.18 -1.03
C THR A 154 -12.29 22.92 -0.56
N SER A 155 -13.63 22.91 -0.56
CA SER A 155 -14.46 21.75 -0.22
C SER A 155 -14.24 20.57 -1.17
N GLY A 156 -14.16 20.84 -2.48
CA GLY A 156 -13.89 19.84 -3.49
C GLY A 156 -12.54 19.16 -3.28
N LEU A 157 -11.49 19.97 -3.06
CA LEU A 157 -10.15 19.46 -2.80
C LEU A 157 -10.07 18.72 -1.45
N GLU A 158 -10.69 19.26 -0.39
CA GLU A 158 -10.76 18.61 0.92
C GLU A 158 -11.40 17.22 0.82
N LYS A 159 -12.51 17.08 0.09
CA LYS A 159 -13.17 15.79 -0.17
C LYS A 159 -12.22 14.76 -0.79
N MET A 160 -11.45 15.17 -1.80
CA MET A 160 -10.47 14.27 -2.43
C MET A 160 -9.37 13.87 -1.45
N LEU A 161 -8.79 14.83 -0.73
CA LEU A 161 -7.67 14.59 0.20
C LEU A 161 -8.07 13.72 1.39
N GLN A 162 -9.30 13.86 1.89
CA GLN A 162 -9.85 12.98 2.92
C GLN A 162 -9.91 11.51 2.47
N ARG A 163 -10.13 11.24 1.19
CA ARG A 163 -10.15 9.87 0.64
C ARG A 163 -8.75 9.33 0.42
N LEU A 164 -7.81 10.18 -0.01
CA LEU A 164 -6.39 9.83 0.00
C LEU A 164 -5.91 9.47 1.41
N GLN A 165 -6.37 10.18 2.43
CA GLN A 165 -6.09 9.86 3.83
C GLN A 165 -6.74 8.55 4.28
N LYS A 166 -8.06 8.40 4.06
CA LYS A 166 -8.86 7.22 4.48
C LYS A 166 -8.25 5.91 3.97
N TYR A 167 -7.85 5.90 2.70
CA TYR A 167 -7.32 4.72 2.04
C TYR A 167 -5.78 4.70 1.94
N GLU A 168 -5.10 5.59 2.66
CA GLU A 168 -3.63 5.74 2.68
C GLU A 168 -2.98 5.74 1.27
N LEU A 169 -3.62 6.43 0.31
CA LEU A 169 -3.24 6.38 -1.10
C LEU A 169 -2.06 7.29 -1.43
N LEU A 170 -1.22 6.81 -2.36
CA LEU A 170 -0.17 7.62 -2.97
C LEU A 170 -0.56 8.04 -4.38
N ILE A 171 -0.43 9.32 -4.67
CA ILE A 171 -0.72 9.89 -5.98
C ILE A 171 0.55 10.15 -6.79
N SER A 172 0.39 10.28 -8.10
CA SER A 172 1.50 10.62 -9.00
C SER A 172 1.76 12.13 -9.05
N VAL A 173 2.97 12.50 -9.48
CA VAL A 173 3.35 13.90 -9.71
C VAL A 173 2.37 14.64 -10.61
N LYS A 174 1.74 13.97 -11.58
CA LYS A 174 0.72 14.59 -12.45
C LYS A 174 -0.47 15.14 -11.67
N VAL A 175 -0.92 14.43 -10.64
CA VAL A 175 -2.02 14.87 -9.77
C VAL A 175 -1.56 16.06 -8.93
N ILE A 176 -0.32 16.01 -8.43
CA ILE A 176 0.29 17.11 -7.67
C ILE A 176 0.44 18.37 -8.53
N ASP A 177 0.88 18.24 -9.78
CA ASP A 177 1.00 19.36 -10.71
C ASP A 177 -0.38 19.97 -10.98
N SER A 178 -1.42 19.15 -11.12
CA SER A 178 -2.81 19.64 -11.23
C SER A 178 -3.26 20.40 -9.97
N ILE A 179 -2.93 19.92 -8.77
CA ILE A 179 -3.18 20.65 -7.51
C ILE A 179 -2.40 21.97 -7.47
N LYS A 180 -1.14 22.00 -7.93
CA LYS A 180 -0.33 23.22 -8.01
C LYS A 180 -0.90 24.22 -9.00
N THR A 181 -1.34 23.77 -10.17
CA THR A 181 -2.04 24.62 -11.16
C THR A 181 -3.30 25.23 -10.55
N LEU A 182 -4.10 24.44 -9.83
CA LEU A 182 -5.26 24.93 -9.12
C LEU A 182 -4.88 25.95 -8.03
N ALA A 183 -3.81 25.70 -7.26
CA ALA A 183 -3.32 26.65 -6.26
C ALA A 183 -2.82 27.96 -6.87
N ALA A 184 -2.16 27.92 -8.02
CA ALA A 184 -1.71 29.10 -8.76
C ALA A 184 -2.89 29.92 -9.32
N ALA A 185 -3.99 29.28 -9.70
CA ALA A 185 -5.21 29.94 -10.14
C ALA A 185 -5.96 30.63 -8.97
N TYR A 186 -5.84 30.10 -7.74
CA TYR A 186 -6.54 30.61 -6.56
C TYR A 186 -5.60 30.87 -5.36
N PRO A 187 -4.62 31.79 -5.48
CA PRO A 187 -3.57 32.01 -4.47
C PRO A 187 -4.10 32.60 -3.15
N ASN A 188 -5.30 33.20 -3.19
CA ASN A 188 -6.00 33.69 -2.01
C ASN A 188 -6.61 32.56 -1.16
N LEU A 189 -6.84 31.39 -1.75
CA LEU A 189 -7.44 30.23 -1.09
C LEU A 189 -6.40 29.14 -0.79
N LEU A 190 -5.44 28.94 -1.69
CA LEU A 190 -4.52 27.81 -1.68
C LEU A 190 -3.07 28.27 -1.78
N GLN A 191 -2.18 27.59 -1.06
CA GLN A 191 -0.74 27.72 -1.23
C GLN A 191 -0.12 26.32 -1.26
N ALA A 192 0.46 25.95 -2.39
CA ALA A 192 1.06 24.64 -2.62
C ALA A 192 2.58 24.78 -2.82
N THR A 193 3.37 24.13 -1.96
CA THR A 193 4.84 24.17 -2.03
C THR A 193 5.39 22.76 -1.89
N ASP A 194 6.33 22.37 -2.75
CA ASP A 194 7.08 21.14 -2.55
C ASP A 194 7.86 21.20 -1.23
N CYS A 195 7.92 20.08 -0.52
CA CYS A 195 8.67 19.99 0.71
C CYS A 195 9.30 18.61 0.87
N HIS A 196 10.21 18.53 1.84
CA HIS A 196 10.76 17.28 2.32
C HIS A 196 10.42 17.10 3.79
N ILE A 197 10.25 15.85 4.18
CA ILE A 197 10.01 15.44 5.55
C ILE A 197 11.29 14.85 6.11
N ASN A 198 11.82 15.43 7.18
CA ASN A 198 12.99 14.86 7.84
C ASN A 198 12.64 13.62 8.67
N PHE A 199 13.65 12.88 9.13
CA PHE A 199 13.44 11.65 9.92
C PHE A 199 12.62 11.85 11.21
N LYS A 200 12.59 13.07 11.76
CA LYS A 200 11.77 13.41 12.94
C LYS A 200 10.32 13.71 12.58
N GLY A 201 9.94 13.60 11.32
CA GLY A 201 8.64 13.96 10.82
C GLY A 201 8.40 15.47 10.91
N LYS A 202 9.36 16.32 10.53
CA LYS A 202 9.11 17.77 10.36
C LYS A 202 9.14 18.17 8.89
N CYS A 203 8.15 18.97 8.49
CA CYS A 203 8.05 19.55 7.15
C CYS A 203 9.05 20.69 6.95
N SER A 204 9.83 20.65 5.87
CA SER A 204 10.81 21.70 5.53
C SER A 204 10.17 23.05 5.19
N ASN A 205 8.90 23.08 4.77
CA ASN A 205 8.20 24.30 4.39
C ASN A 205 7.52 24.97 5.59
N CYS A 206 6.55 24.30 6.23
CA CYS A 206 5.73 24.89 7.29
C CYS A 206 6.26 24.62 8.72
N GLN A 207 7.33 23.83 8.87
CA GLN A 207 7.95 23.44 10.15
C GLN A 207 7.02 22.68 11.12
N LEU A 208 5.79 22.34 10.70
CA LEU A 208 4.88 21.49 11.47
C LEU A 208 5.46 20.07 11.57
N SER A 209 5.22 19.45 12.73
CA SER A 209 5.54 18.05 12.95
C SER A 209 4.36 17.20 12.48
N LEU A 210 4.63 16.20 11.65
CA LEU A 210 3.61 15.29 11.14
C LEU A 210 2.92 14.55 12.28
N GLN A 211 1.67 14.15 12.05
CA GLN A 211 0.90 13.41 13.04
C GLN A 211 1.60 12.07 13.34
N ALA A 212 1.73 11.75 14.62
CA ALA A 212 2.24 10.45 15.05
C ALA A 212 1.28 9.36 14.56
N LYS A 213 1.81 8.30 13.94
CA LYS A 213 1.05 7.09 13.65
C LYS A 213 1.10 6.29 14.96
N THR A 214 0.00 6.26 15.71
CA THR A 214 -0.11 5.46 16.93
C THR A 214 -1.14 4.37 16.70
N LEU A 215 -0.72 3.12 16.81
CA LEU A 215 -1.67 2.01 16.86
C LEU A 215 -2.50 2.12 18.14
N SER A 216 -3.82 1.97 18.03
CA SER A 216 -4.68 2.00 19.22
C SER A 216 -4.39 0.79 20.12
N ASN A 217 -4.57 0.93 21.44
CA ASN A 217 -4.41 -0.20 22.35
C ASN A 217 -5.37 -1.35 22.00
N VAL A 218 -6.57 -1.04 21.50
CA VAL A 218 -7.55 -2.04 21.07
C VAL A 218 -7.03 -2.83 19.88
N ASP A 219 -6.49 -2.17 18.86
CA ASP A 219 -5.95 -2.83 17.67
C ASP A 219 -4.69 -3.62 17.98
N PHE A 220 -3.82 -3.09 18.86
CA PHE A 220 -2.65 -3.83 19.34
C PHE A 220 -3.08 -5.11 20.07
N GLU A 221 -4.06 -5.04 20.97
CA GLU A 221 -4.57 -6.20 21.69
C GLU A 221 -5.23 -7.23 20.76
N LYS A 222 -5.97 -6.78 19.75
CA LYS A 222 -6.50 -7.66 18.69
C LYS A 222 -5.35 -8.40 17.97
N LEU A 223 -4.33 -7.66 17.53
CA LEU A 223 -3.16 -8.24 16.84
C LEU A 223 -2.44 -9.24 17.74
N ARG A 224 -2.13 -8.84 18.97
CA ARG A 224 -1.46 -9.66 19.97
C ARG A 224 -2.23 -10.94 20.20
N ASN A 225 -3.52 -10.86 20.55
CA ASN A 225 -4.32 -12.03 20.89
C ASN A 225 -4.48 -12.98 19.69
N SER A 226 -4.65 -12.45 18.47
CA SER A 226 -4.74 -13.27 17.27
C SER A 226 -3.43 -14.01 16.97
N LEU A 227 -2.29 -13.30 16.99
CA LEU A 227 -0.98 -13.91 16.75
C LEU A 227 -0.61 -14.90 17.85
N LEU A 228 -0.74 -14.53 19.12
CA LEU A 228 -0.43 -15.41 20.25
C LEU A 228 -1.32 -16.66 20.24
N LYS A 229 -2.62 -16.55 19.95
CA LYS A 229 -3.53 -17.71 19.87
C LYS A 229 -3.13 -18.63 18.71
N LYS A 230 -2.85 -18.09 17.53
CA LYS A 230 -2.40 -18.90 16.38
C LYS A 230 -1.06 -19.60 16.65
N VAL A 231 -0.18 -18.94 17.40
CA VAL A 231 1.12 -19.45 17.80
C VAL A 231 1.01 -20.56 18.86
N VAL A 232 0.16 -20.40 19.87
CA VAL A 232 0.04 -21.32 21.01
C VAL A 232 -0.93 -22.48 20.76
N VAL A 233 -2.07 -22.21 20.10
CA VAL A 233 -3.16 -23.20 19.94
C VAL A 233 -3.18 -23.84 18.55
N GLY A 234 -2.70 -23.12 17.53
CA GLY A 234 -2.90 -23.52 16.13
C GLY A 234 -1.89 -24.55 15.59
N GLY A 235 -0.74 -24.75 16.23
CA GLY A 235 0.33 -25.65 15.73
C GLY A 235 0.98 -25.25 14.38
N ASP A 236 0.35 -24.35 13.62
CA ASP A 236 0.71 -24.07 12.23
C ASP A 236 1.83 -23.03 12.04
N VAL A 237 2.05 -22.14 13.02
CA VAL A 237 3.03 -21.05 12.86
C VAL A 237 4.46 -21.53 13.18
N PHE A 238 4.60 -22.54 14.04
CA PHE A 238 5.88 -23.13 14.44
C PHE A 238 6.12 -24.51 13.83
N GLN A 239 5.51 -24.84 12.68
CA GLN A 239 5.59 -26.20 12.08
C GLN A 239 7.02 -26.74 11.89
N LYS A 240 8.04 -25.88 11.86
CA LYS A 240 9.46 -26.26 11.74
C LYS A 240 10.24 -26.28 13.07
N SER A 241 9.56 -26.07 14.19
CA SER A 241 10.12 -26.08 15.55
C SER A 241 9.51 -27.22 16.36
N SER A 242 10.31 -27.78 17.28
CA SER A 242 9.81 -28.83 18.19
C SER A 242 8.93 -28.22 19.29
N PRO A 243 7.90 -28.94 19.78
CA PRO A 243 7.07 -28.46 20.90
C PRO A 243 7.88 -28.10 22.15
N THR A 244 8.95 -28.87 22.44
CA THR A 244 9.85 -28.60 23.56
C THR A 244 10.58 -27.28 23.39
N GLU A 245 11.16 -27.03 22.20
CA GLU A 245 11.83 -25.76 21.90
C GLU A 245 10.87 -24.57 22.03
N VAL A 246 9.64 -24.71 21.54
CA VAL A 246 8.62 -23.66 21.68
C VAL A 246 8.36 -23.41 23.16
N ASN A 247 8.11 -24.45 23.96
CA ASN A 247 7.81 -24.28 25.38
C ASN A 247 8.98 -23.68 26.17
N ASP A 248 10.22 -24.10 25.87
CA ASP A 248 11.43 -23.52 26.44
C ASP A 248 11.54 -22.03 26.12
N PHE A 249 11.20 -21.65 24.89
CA PHE A 249 11.18 -20.25 24.48
C PHE A 249 10.09 -19.44 25.20
N LEU A 250 8.86 -19.96 25.29
CA LEU A 250 7.76 -19.29 25.98
C LEU A 250 8.15 -19.00 27.45
N ASN A 251 8.66 -20.02 28.15
CA ASN A 251 9.14 -19.89 29.53
C ASN A 251 10.31 -18.91 29.65
N PHE A 252 11.21 -18.90 28.66
CA PHE A 252 12.32 -17.96 28.62
C PHE A 252 11.84 -16.52 28.53
N VAL A 253 10.90 -16.22 27.63
CA VAL A 253 10.32 -14.88 27.46
C VAL A 253 9.55 -14.45 28.70
N ASP A 254 8.76 -15.34 29.31
CA ASP A 254 8.00 -15.02 30.53
C ASP A 254 8.92 -14.68 31.72
N ARG A 255 10.08 -15.33 31.82
CA ARG A 255 11.06 -15.06 32.90
C ARG A 255 11.87 -13.79 32.67
N THR A 256 12.23 -13.52 31.42
CA THR A 256 13.27 -12.52 31.12
C THR A 256 12.70 -11.24 30.52
N GLY A 257 11.50 -11.24 29.94
CA GLY A 257 10.84 -10.02 29.46
C GLY A 257 10.35 -9.09 30.58
N PRO A 258 9.75 -7.94 30.24
CA PRO A 258 9.54 -7.42 28.88
C PRO A 258 10.80 -6.83 28.26
N TYR A 259 10.89 -6.85 26.93
CA TYR A 259 12.00 -6.24 26.18
C TYR A 259 11.61 -4.92 25.55
N ASP A 260 12.56 -3.99 25.47
CA ASP A 260 12.45 -2.79 24.64
C ASP A 260 12.62 -3.11 23.15
N CYS A 261 13.47 -4.10 22.80
CA CYS A 261 13.73 -4.47 21.41
C CYS A 261 14.06 -5.97 21.29
N VAL A 262 13.52 -6.62 20.27
CA VAL A 262 13.86 -8.00 19.90
C VAL A 262 14.64 -8.00 18.59
N ILE A 263 15.85 -8.55 18.63
CA ILE A 263 16.83 -8.52 17.54
C ILE A 263 16.84 -9.89 16.85
N ASP A 264 16.62 -9.89 15.54
CA ASP A 264 16.87 -11.04 14.67
C ASP A 264 18.39 -11.14 14.38
N GLY A 265 19.08 -11.94 15.19
CA GLY A 265 20.54 -12.00 15.22
C GLY A 265 21.14 -12.48 13.91
N LEU A 266 20.49 -13.41 13.21
CA LEU A 266 20.95 -13.86 11.90
C LEU A 266 20.72 -12.81 10.81
N ASN A 267 19.54 -12.19 10.77
CA ASN A 267 19.25 -11.18 9.77
C ASN A 267 20.20 -9.97 9.86
N VAL A 268 20.53 -9.56 11.09
CA VAL A 268 21.54 -8.54 11.38
C VAL A 268 22.92 -8.97 10.89
N ALA A 269 23.38 -10.15 11.31
CA ALA A 269 24.71 -10.64 11.01
C ALA A 269 24.95 -10.79 9.50
N TYR A 270 23.98 -11.35 8.77
CA TYR A 270 24.06 -11.57 7.33
C TYR A 270 23.62 -10.35 6.49
N SER A 271 23.54 -9.16 7.09
CA SER A 271 23.10 -7.95 6.40
C SER A 271 23.93 -7.56 5.16
N LYS A 272 25.21 -7.92 5.13
CA LYS A 272 26.14 -7.68 4.01
C LYS A 272 26.59 -8.96 3.29
N GLY A 273 25.76 -10.01 3.32
CA GLY A 273 26.04 -11.30 2.69
C GLY A 273 26.94 -12.23 3.53
N LYS A 274 27.39 -13.34 2.92
CA LYS A 274 28.25 -14.33 3.59
C LYS A 274 29.63 -13.72 3.86
N LYS A 275 30.01 -13.63 5.12
CA LYS A 275 31.34 -13.19 5.56
C LYS A 275 31.93 -14.15 6.58
N LYS A 276 33.20 -13.94 6.96
CA LYS A 276 33.87 -14.69 8.02
C LYS A 276 33.06 -14.56 9.33
N PRO A 277 32.98 -15.63 10.17
CA PRO A 277 32.23 -15.63 11.43
C PRO A 277 32.52 -14.44 12.34
N GLN A 278 33.78 -13.96 12.37
CA GLN A 278 34.16 -12.77 13.12
C GLN A 278 33.33 -11.54 12.73
N SER A 279 33.27 -11.23 11.44
CA SER A 279 32.55 -10.04 10.97
C SER A 279 31.03 -10.12 11.16
N LEU A 280 30.47 -11.33 11.17
CA LEU A 280 29.06 -11.59 11.47
C LEU A 280 28.79 -11.28 12.96
N ALA A 281 29.65 -11.78 13.85
CA ALA A 281 29.57 -11.54 15.27
C ALA A 281 29.82 -10.07 15.64
N ASP A 282 30.79 -9.41 15.02
CA ASP A 282 31.10 -7.99 15.26
C ASP A 282 29.93 -7.08 14.88
N MET A 283 29.15 -7.47 13.86
CA MET A 283 27.96 -6.74 13.44
C MET A 283 26.85 -6.85 14.48
N LEU A 284 26.58 -8.05 14.97
CA LEU A 284 25.64 -8.28 16.06
C LEU A 284 26.05 -7.52 17.33
N VAL A 285 27.32 -7.60 17.73
CA VAL A 285 27.89 -6.83 18.85
C VAL A 285 27.66 -5.33 18.67
N SER A 286 27.87 -4.81 17.45
CA SER A 286 27.67 -3.38 17.18
C SER A 286 26.21 -2.95 17.39
N VAL A 287 25.25 -3.81 17.00
CA VAL A 287 23.81 -3.54 17.21
C VAL A 287 23.44 -3.64 18.68
N VAL A 288 23.89 -4.68 19.39
CA VAL A 288 23.64 -4.82 20.84
C VAL A 288 24.22 -3.64 21.60
N LYS A 289 25.45 -3.23 21.27
CA LYS A 289 26.12 -2.06 21.87
C LYS A 289 25.29 -0.78 21.70
N HIS A 290 24.70 -0.56 20.53
CA HIS A 290 23.86 0.61 20.28
C HIS A 290 22.63 0.71 21.20
N PHE A 291 22.02 -0.43 21.53
CA PHE A 291 20.89 -0.47 22.46
C PHE A 291 21.37 -0.43 23.92
N ALA A 292 22.45 -1.12 24.26
CA ALA A 292 23.06 -1.10 25.59
C ALA A 292 23.48 0.32 26.01
N GLU A 293 24.09 1.11 25.11
CA GLU A 293 24.45 2.52 25.35
C GLU A 293 23.23 3.42 25.62
N LYS A 294 22.03 2.97 25.25
CA LYS A 294 20.75 3.66 25.51
C LYS A 294 20.00 3.06 26.72
N ASN A 295 20.64 2.18 27.50
CA ASN A 295 20.03 1.43 28.60
C ASN A 295 18.75 0.69 28.21
N LYS A 296 18.73 0.10 27.00
CA LYS A 296 17.59 -0.66 26.48
C LYS A 296 17.74 -2.13 26.80
N HIS A 297 16.67 -2.74 27.31
CA HIS A 297 16.63 -4.17 27.61
C HIS A 297 16.27 -4.95 26.34
N VAL A 298 17.20 -5.77 25.83
CA VAL A 298 17.07 -6.40 24.51
C VAL A 298 17.16 -7.92 24.54
N LEU A 299 16.41 -8.56 23.65
CA LEU A 299 16.48 -9.99 23.35
C LEU A 299 17.15 -10.19 21.99
N VAL A 300 18.18 -11.02 21.93
CA VAL A 300 18.77 -11.51 20.68
C VAL A 300 18.27 -12.92 20.41
N LEU A 301 17.57 -13.09 19.29
CA LEU A 301 17.22 -14.39 18.75
C LEU A 301 18.31 -14.86 17.79
N GLY A 302 18.79 -16.07 17.99
CA GLY A 302 19.84 -16.65 17.19
C GLY A 302 19.66 -18.14 17.00
N ARG A 303 20.67 -18.78 16.40
CA ARG A 303 20.69 -20.22 16.17
C ARG A 303 21.83 -20.90 16.89
N LYS A 304 21.66 -22.18 17.23
CA LYS A 304 22.69 -22.99 17.90
C LYS A 304 24.06 -22.96 17.21
N HIS A 305 24.11 -22.81 15.87
CA HIS A 305 25.40 -22.68 15.16
C HIS A 305 26.18 -21.39 15.51
N MET A 306 25.53 -20.36 16.05
CA MET A 306 26.19 -19.15 16.55
C MET A 306 27.09 -19.44 17.76
N ASN A 307 26.95 -20.58 18.43
CA ASN A 307 27.91 -21.02 19.44
C ASN A 307 29.32 -21.25 18.87
N LYS A 308 29.45 -21.42 17.56
CA LYS A 308 30.75 -21.54 16.86
C LYS A 308 31.36 -20.18 16.52
N TRP A 309 30.67 -19.08 16.81
CA TRP A 309 31.19 -17.73 16.60
C TRP A 309 32.22 -17.36 17.67
N PRO A 310 33.03 -16.31 17.48
CA PRO A 310 34.07 -15.93 18.42
C PRO A 310 33.53 -15.75 19.84
N LYS A 311 34.17 -16.42 20.80
CA LYS A 311 33.73 -16.47 22.21
C LYS A 311 33.58 -15.07 22.82
N ASN A 312 34.55 -14.18 22.56
CA ASN A 312 34.53 -12.81 23.10
C ASN A 312 33.30 -12.02 22.62
N SER A 313 32.94 -12.15 21.35
CA SER A 313 31.79 -11.46 20.77
C SER A 313 30.48 -12.00 21.33
N ILE A 314 30.33 -13.32 21.44
CA ILE A 314 29.13 -13.96 22.01
C ILE A 314 29.01 -13.67 23.51
N GLN A 315 30.13 -13.66 24.24
CA GLN A 315 30.13 -13.31 25.66
C GLN A 315 29.65 -11.88 25.87
N TYR A 316 30.17 -10.92 25.10
CA TYR A 316 29.69 -9.53 25.14
C TYR A 316 28.17 -9.43 24.90
N VAL A 317 27.64 -10.18 23.93
CA VAL A 317 26.19 -10.21 23.67
C VAL A 317 25.43 -10.72 24.89
N LYS A 318 25.86 -11.83 25.51
CA LYS A 318 25.21 -12.40 26.69
C LYS A 318 25.28 -11.50 27.93
N ASP A 319 26.35 -10.72 28.06
CA ASP A 319 26.53 -9.79 29.18
C ASP A 319 25.65 -8.54 29.05
N ASN A 320 25.20 -8.21 27.83
CA ASN A 320 24.47 -6.96 27.53
C ASN A 320 23.05 -7.20 26.96
N ALA A 321 22.65 -8.45 26.77
CA ALA A 321 21.37 -8.83 26.20
C ALA A 321 20.92 -10.21 26.67
N SER A 322 19.61 -10.42 26.76
CA SER A 322 19.05 -11.77 26.80
C SER A 322 19.31 -12.44 25.45
N MET A 323 19.76 -13.70 25.44
CA MET A 323 20.05 -14.43 24.20
C MET A 323 19.38 -15.80 24.19
N PHE A 324 18.57 -16.06 23.17
CA PHE A 324 17.95 -17.37 22.95
C PHE A 324 18.45 -17.97 21.62
N LEU A 325 18.90 -19.22 21.65
CA LEU A 325 19.44 -19.93 20.48
C LEU A 325 18.51 -21.08 20.08
N ALA A 326 17.70 -20.85 19.06
CA ALA A 326 16.86 -21.86 18.45
C ALA A 326 17.69 -22.88 17.64
N ASP A 327 17.11 -24.03 17.36
CA ASP A 327 17.65 -25.05 16.47
C ASP A 327 17.82 -24.49 15.06
N ASN A 328 18.77 -25.01 14.30
CA ASN A 328 19.13 -24.47 12.99
C ASN A 328 18.04 -24.67 11.93
N LEU A 329 17.07 -25.57 12.16
CA LEU A 329 15.98 -25.88 11.24
C LEU A 329 14.69 -25.08 11.51
N SER A 330 14.59 -24.45 12.68
CA SER A 330 13.45 -23.64 13.12
C SER A 330 13.18 -22.43 12.21
N GLN A 331 12.06 -21.75 12.37
CA GLN A 331 11.82 -20.43 11.74
C GLN A 331 11.95 -19.33 12.78
N ASP A 332 12.65 -18.24 12.46
CA ASP A 332 12.93 -17.15 13.41
C ASP A 332 11.76 -16.18 13.57
N ASP A 333 11.04 -15.88 12.48
CA ASP A 333 9.96 -14.89 12.48
C ASP A 333 8.88 -15.13 13.54
N PRO A 334 8.40 -16.39 13.78
CA PRO A 334 7.43 -16.65 14.83
C PRO A 334 7.94 -16.33 16.25
N PHE A 335 9.19 -16.65 16.56
CA PHE A 335 9.80 -16.34 17.86
C PHE A 335 9.98 -14.84 18.04
N LEU A 336 10.42 -14.15 16.97
CA LEU A 336 10.57 -12.69 16.94
C LEU A 336 9.26 -11.99 17.23
N LEU A 337 8.21 -12.35 16.50
CA LEU A 337 6.88 -11.76 16.65
C LEU A 337 6.26 -12.06 18.01
N TYR A 338 6.40 -13.30 18.52
CA TYR A 338 5.90 -13.66 19.84
C TYR A 338 6.53 -12.79 20.93
N ALA A 339 7.87 -12.74 20.99
CA ALA A 339 8.56 -12.00 22.05
C ALA A 339 8.26 -10.49 22.00
N ALA A 340 8.18 -9.92 20.80
CA ALA A 340 7.89 -8.50 20.63
C ALA A 340 6.45 -8.16 21.09
N LEU A 341 5.45 -8.89 20.60
CA LEU A 341 4.05 -8.62 20.93
C LEU A 341 3.70 -8.96 22.39
N LYS A 342 4.34 -9.99 22.95
CA LYS A 342 4.19 -10.35 24.38
C LYS A 342 4.80 -9.28 25.30
N SER A 343 5.90 -8.65 24.90
CA SER A 343 6.57 -7.60 25.68
C SER A 343 5.78 -6.29 25.72
N GLY A 344 5.00 -5.99 24.68
CA GLY A 344 3.98 -4.94 24.70
C GLY A 344 4.02 -3.99 23.50
N PRO A 345 3.15 -2.96 23.50
CA PRO A 345 2.94 -2.08 22.35
C PRO A 345 4.09 -1.12 22.04
N LYS A 346 5.11 -1.05 22.90
CA LYS A 346 6.29 -0.20 22.71
C LYS A 346 7.53 -0.98 22.30
N THR A 347 7.44 -2.30 22.22
CA THR A 347 8.59 -3.14 21.90
C THR A 347 8.89 -3.07 20.42
N ASP A 348 10.13 -2.71 20.12
CA ASP A 348 10.64 -2.64 18.76
C ASP A 348 11.19 -3.99 18.30
N ILE A 349 11.34 -4.16 16.98
CA ILE A 349 12.02 -5.31 16.38
C ILE A 349 13.18 -4.83 15.50
N PHE A 350 14.27 -5.58 15.46
CA PHE A 350 15.40 -5.30 14.57
C PHE A 350 15.55 -6.46 13.58
N SER A 351 15.01 -6.28 12.38
CA SER A 351 15.13 -7.24 11.26
C SER A 351 14.97 -6.52 9.93
N ARG A 352 15.49 -7.08 8.84
CA ARG A 352 15.20 -6.65 7.46
C ARG A 352 14.04 -7.42 6.84
N ASP A 353 13.56 -8.48 7.48
CA ASP A 353 12.44 -9.24 6.92
C ASP A 353 11.14 -8.43 7.02
N LEU A 354 10.36 -8.41 5.94
CA LEU A 354 9.04 -7.81 5.93
C LEU A 354 7.98 -8.78 6.42
N MET A 355 8.29 -10.05 6.72
CA MET A 355 7.36 -11.04 7.28
C MET A 355 6.08 -11.17 6.45
N ARG A 356 6.20 -11.11 5.12
CA ARG A 356 5.07 -11.04 4.18
C ARG A 356 4.14 -12.23 4.29
N GLN A 357 4.72 -13.42 4.47
CA GLN A 357 3.95 -14.66 4.64
C GLN A 357 3.12 -14.63 5.92
N HIS A 358 3.71 -14.19 7.04
CA HIS A 358 3.00 -14.05 8.32
C HIS A 358 1.90 -13.00 8.25
N ALA A 359 2.15 -11.87 7.59
CA ALA A 359 1.14 -10.84 7.36
C ALA A 359 -0.06 -11.39 6.55
N TYR A 360 0.19 -12.21 5.53
CA TYR A 360 -0.87 -12.82 4.71
C TYR A 360 -1.76 -13.79 5.52
N LEU A 361 -1.16 -14.58 6.41
CA LEU A 361 -1.88 -15.55 7.25
C LEU A 361 -2.81 -14.90 8.29
N LEU A 362 -2.74 -13.58 8.49
CA LEU A 362 -3.58 -12.85 9.45
C LEU A 362 -4.98 -12.51 8.93
N GLY A 363 -5.20 -12.52 7.61
CA GLY A 363 -6.42 -11.98 7.00
C GLY A 363 -6.34 -10.45 6.82
N SER A 364 -7.26 -9.86 6.05
CA SER A 364 -7.18 -8.45 5.61
C SER A 364 -7.14 -7.43 6.77
N GLU A 365 -8.07 -7.51 7.72
CA GLU A 365 -8.14 -6.57 8.87
C GLU A 365 -6.84 -6.56 9.68
N LEU A 366 -6.40 -7.74 10.13
CA LEU A 366 -5.22 -7.88 10.98
C LEU A 366 -3.91 -7.68 10.22
N LYS A 367 -3.87 -7.96 8.90
CA LYS A 367 -2.74 -7.64 8.04
C LYS A 367 -2.48 -6.13 8.04
N HIS A 368 -3.50 -5.31 7.90
CA HIS A 368 -3.35 -3.85 7.93
C HIS A 368 -2.78 -3.39 9.29
N ILE A 369 -3.38 -3.85 10.40
CA ILE A 369 -2.91 -3.56 11.76
C ILE A 369 -1.44 -4.00 11.96
N PHE A 370 -1.09 -5.20 11.49
CA PHE A 370 0.27 -5.72 11.56
C PHE A 370 1.26 -4.85 10.79
N ARG A 371 0.92 -4.43 9.57
CA ARG A 371 1.76 -3.53 8.76
C ARG A 371 1.96 -2.18 9.44
N GLN A 372 0.93 -1.64 10.08
CA GLN A 372 1.06 -0.40 10.85
C GLN A 372 2.00 -0.56 12.05
N TRP A 373 1.84 -1.63 12.83
CA TRP A 373 2.74 -1.95 13.94
C TRP A 373 4.19 -2.11 13.44
N GLN A 374 4.37 -2.87 12.37
CA GLN A 374 5.68 -3.13 11.77
C GLN A 374 6.36 -1.83 11.31
N GLN A 375 5.63 -0.91 10.67
CA GLN A 375 6.15 0.41 10.29
C GLN A 375 6.67 1.22 11.50
N GLN A 376 5.97 1.15 12.63
CA GLN A 376 6.26 1.92 13.85
C GLN A 376 7.39 1.34 14.70
N HIS A 377 7.67 0.04 14.54
CA HIS A 377 8.52 -0.73 15.45
C HIS A 377 9.70 -1.43 14.78
N GLN A 378 9.75 -1.51 13.44
CA GLN A 378 10.83 -2.22 12.75
C GLN A 378 12.04 -1.33 12.44
N TYR A 379 13.12 -1.58 13.16
CA TYR A 379 14.46 -1.14 12.82
C TYR A 379 15.07 -2.01 11.73
N SER A 380 15.92 -1.41 10.89
CA SER A 380 16.75 -2.17 9.96
C SER A 380 18.17 -1.60 9.88
N LEU A 381 19.14 -2.46 9.55
CA LEU A 381 20.54 -2.03 9.37
C LEU A 381 20.73 -1.45 7.97
N VAL A 382 21.28 -0.24 7.87
CA VAL A 382 21.67 0.37 6.59
C VAL A 382 23.08 -0.06 6.23
N THR A 383 24.07 0.30 7.06
CA THR A 383 25.48 -0.03 6.84
C THR A 383 26.33 0.22 8.08
N LYS A 384 27.61 -0.15 8.03
CA LYS A 384 28.64 0.20 9.01
C LYS A 384 29.61 1.17 8.33
N THR A 385 29.88 2.31 8.95
CA THR A 385 30.82 3.32 8.45
C THR A 385 32.26 2.82 8.57
N ALA A 386 33.19 3.47 7.86
CA ALA A 386 34.62 3.20 7.98
C ALA A 386 35.13 3.39 9.42
N SER A 387 34.50 4.29 10.18
CA SER A 387 34.78 4.53 11.62
C SER A 387 34.18 3.49 12.56
N GLY A 388 33.51 2.46 12.05
CA GLY A 388 32.92 1.39 12.84
C GLY A 388 31.57 1.71 13.48
N ARG A 389 31.00 2.91 13.25
CA ARG A 389 29.63 3.24 13.68
C ARG A 389 28.61 2.55 12.77
N ILE A 390 27.53 2.05 13.36
CA ILE A 390 26.42 1.51 12.59
C ILE A 390 25.43 2.62 12.23
N LEU A 391 25.01 2.63 10.97
CA LEU A 391 23.89 3.42 10.49
C LEU A 391 22.66 2.53 10.54
N ILE A 392 21.78 2.87 11.48
CA ILE A 392 20.52 2.19 11.70
C ILE A 392 19.41 3.04 11.08
N LYS A 393 18.51 2.37 10.36
CA LYS A 393 17.24 2.95 9.93
C LYS A 393 16.26 2.79 11.07
N GLU A 394 15.94 3.91 11.72
CA GLU A 394 14.91 3.94 12.76
C GLU A 394 13.52 3.78 12.13
N PRO A 395 12.55 3.19 12.85
CA PRO A 395 11.19 3.05 12.34
C PRO A 395 10.51 4.41 12.19
N THR A 396 9.61 4.49 11.21
CA THR A 396 8.87 5.72 10.90
C THR A 396 7.63 5.79 11.78
N ARG A 397 7.66 6.64 12.81
CA ARG A 397 6.57 6.79 13.80
C ARG A 397 5.57 7.91 13.46
N HIS A 398 5.63 8.48 12.27
CA HIS A 398 4.69 9.49 11.77
C HIS A 398 3.92 8.97 10.56
N LEU A 399 2.77 9.59 10.25
CA LEU A 399 1.96 9.26 9.09
C LEU A 399 2.73 9.52 7.79
N VAL A 400 2.72 8.54 6.89
CA VAL A 400 3.33 8.58 5.55
C VAL A 400 2.29 8.61 4.42
N CYS A 401 1.05 8.96 4.75
CA CYS A 401 -0.06 9.15 3.81
C CYS A 401 -0.51 10.62 3.81
N ALA A 402 -1.42 10.98 2.90
CA ALA A 402 -2.03 12.30 2.92
C ALA A 402 -2.73 12.54 4.26
N HIS A 403 -2.46 13.67 4.93
CA HIS A 403 -3.18 14.03 6.16
C HIS A 403 -3.12 15.54 6.44
N LYS A 404 -4.07 16.00 7.24
CA LYS A 404 -4.23 17.41 7.60
C LYS A 404 -3.75 17.70 9.01
N ILE A 405 -2.99 18.78 9.14
CA ILE A 405 -2.54 19.33 10.43
C ILE A 405 -2.94 20.79 10.45
N LYS A 406 -3.85 21.15 11.35
CA LYS A 406 -4.51 22.47 11.38
C LYS A 406 -5.20 22.73 10.03
N SER A 407 -4.69 23.68 9.24
CA SER A 407 -5.20 24.03 7.91
C SER A 407 -4.30 23.56 6.77
N THR A 408 -3.25 22.78 7.07
CA THR A 408 -2.24 22.37 6.10
C THR A 408 -2.29 20.88 5.86
N TRP A 409 -2.47 20.49 4.61
CA TRP A 409 -2.32 19.13 4.14
C TRP A 409 -0.86 18.83 3.80
N HIS A 410 -0.38 17.66 4.20
CA HIS A 410 0.89 17.08 3.75
C HIS A 410 0.56 15.88 2.89
N ILE A 411 0.95 15.92 1.61
CA ILE A 411 0.54 14.94 0.62
C ILE A 411 1.79 14.29 0.03
N PRO A 412 2.10 13.03 0.36
CA PRO A 412 3.19 12.31 -0.26
C PRO A 412 2.83 11.91 -1.70
N TYR A 413 3.83 11.89 -2.58
CA TYR A 413 3.61 11.51 -3.98
C TYR A 413 4.80 10.77 -4.57
N LYS A 414 4.54 10.06 -5.67
CA LYS A 414 5.54 9.36 -6.49
C LYS A 414 5.70 10.03 -7.84
N MET A 415 6.89 9.96 -8.42
CA MET A 415 7.14 10.47 -9.77
C MET A 415 6.34 9.73 -10.84
N GLN A 416 6.01 8.46 -10.60
CA GLN A 416 5.21 7.64 -11.51
C GLN A 416 4.12 6.88 -10.75
N TYR A 417 2.99 6.70 -11.41
CA TYR A 417 1.91 5.84 -10.92
C TYR A 417 2.33 4.37 -11.00
N THR A 418 2.03 3.62 -9.94
CA THR A 418 2.19 2.16 -9.89
C THR A 418 0.87 1.54 -9.48
N LEU A 419 0.42 0.50 -10.22
CA LEU A 419 -0.80 -0.23 -9.87
C LEU A 419 -0.68 -0.92 -8.51
N HIS A 420 0.54 -1.34 -8.15
CA HIS A 420 0.81 -1.97 -6.88
C HIS A 420 1.38 -0.97 -5.88
N SER A 421 0.87 -1.04 -4.65
CA SER A 421 1.47 -0.36 -3.49
C SER A 421 2.77 -1.07 -3.13
N SER A 422 3.77 -0.29 -2.69
CA SER A 422 5.03 -0.84 -2.22
C SER A 422 4.91 -1.23 -0.75
N ASP A 423 5.35 -2.43 -0.37
CA ASP A 423 5.55 -2.84 1.03
C ASP A 423 6.66 -2.03 1.76
N SER A 424 7.14 -0.93 1.18
CA SER A 424 8.22 -0.13 1.75
C SER A 424 7.68 0.75 2.87
N PHE A 425 8.24 0.59 4.07
CA PHE A 425 8.02 1.50 5.21
C PHE A 425 8.84 2.79 5.11
N GLU A 426 9.28 3.15 3.90
CA GLU A 426 10.07 4.34 3.65
C GLU A 426 9.20 5.59 3.61
N ILE A 427 9.75 6.66 4.17
CA ILE A 427 9.20 7.99 3.98
C ILE A 427 9.31 8.30 2.48
N PRO A 428 8.20 8.62 1.80
CA PRO A 428 8.22 9.04 0.41
C PRO A 428 9.19 10.21 0.22
N GLU A 429 9.96 10.20 -0.86
CA GLU A 429 10.98 11.23 -1.12
C GLU A 429 10.36 12.61 -1.37
N HIS A 430 9.16 12.63 -1.95
CA HIS A 430 8.49 13.85 -2.39
C HIS A 430 7.18 14.07 -1.66
N TRP A 431 6.98 15.31 -1.23
CA TRP A 431 5.81 15.75 -0.50
C TRP A 431 5.35 17.11 -1.00
N LEU A 432 4.04 17.32 -0.96
CA LEU A 432 3.42 18.63 -1.14
C LEU A 432 2.94 19.13 0.21
N CYS A 433 3.34 20.34 0.58
CA CYS A 433 2.77 21.12 1.66
C CYS A 433 1.70 22.04 1.07
N LEU A 434 0.43 21.73 1.32
CA LEU A 434 -0.72 22.47 0.81
C LEU A 434 -1.44 23.18 1.97
N ASN A 435 -1.30 24.49 2.07
CA ASN A 435 -2.08 25.30 3.01
C ASN A 435 -3.40 25.71 2.36
N MET A 436 -4.51 25.38 3.01
CA MET A 436 -5.84 25.87 2.66
C MET A 436 -6.19 27.01 3.62
N LYS A 437 -6.23 28.24 3.10
CA LYS A 437 -6.58 29.42 3.88
C LYS A 437 -8.07 29.32 4.25
N LYS A 438 -8.39 29.51 5.53
CA LYS A 438 -9.78 29.76 5.92
C LYS A 438 -10.14 31.17 5.47
N ILE A 439 -11.23 31.30 4.72
CA ILE A 439 -11.89 32.58 4.47
C ILE A 439 -12.49 33.08 5.78
#